data_AF-A0A3M1Q216-F1
#
_entry.id   AF-A0A3M1Q216-F1
#
_cell.length_a   1.000
_cell.length_b   1.000
_cell.length_c   1.000
_cell.angle_alpha   90.00
_cell.angle_beta   90.00
_cell.angle_gamma   90.00
#
_symmetry.space_group_name_H-M   'P 1'
#
loop_
_entity.id
_entity.type
_entity.pdbx_description
1 polymer ?
#
loop_
_entity_poly.entity_id
_entity_poly.type
_entity_poly.pdbx_seq_one_letter_code
_entity_poly.pdbx_strand_id
1 'polypeptide(L)'
;MTDTLIPFFLALVRTDRTAAARPADGDWPRLVALAADRDVLGLVATRIARDGPAPPPAAAAALEHALTRARRRIAWCSLHAARALEALERAGIAAVAIKGTVLAHLVYDDPAERSLRDVDLLVAPADVDRALEVLAGVGWRPVTVPALALYRQHHFHAVLEGDGLPPLELHWALTRPDDPQRLEAAGLLAEREELVRPSGTLRAPRPEAHVLVAAASSLRDGFTEFKPLVDLDRLARRIEVSDIRFPSDQVQASQGQETS
;
A
#
# COMPACT_ATOMS: atom_id res chain seq x y z
N MET A 1 17.26 -30.14 -18.24
CA MET A 1 16.44 -28.95 -18.53
C MET A 1 16.79 -27.90 -17.49
N THR A 2 17.21 -26.71 -17.91
CA THR A 2 17.43 -25.59 -16.97
C THR A 2 16.08 -25.15 -16.43
N ASP A 3 15.93 -25.04 -15.10
CA ASP A 3 14.70 -24.54 -14.49
C ASP A 3 14.53 -23.06 -14.86
N THR A 4 13.65 -22.78 -15.84
CA THR A 4 13.37 -21.42 -16.33
C THR A 4 12.28 -20.71 -15.52
N LEU A 5 11.66 -21.38 -14.55
CA LEU A 5 10.50 -20.88 -13.82
C LEU A 5 10.84 -19.62 -13.01
N ILE A 6 11.91 -19.67 -12.21
CA ILE A 6 12.31 -18.56 -11.35
C ILE A 6 12.75 -17.33 -12.18
N PRO A 7 13.63 -17.46 -13.21
CA PRO A 7 13.94 -16.35 -14.10
C PRO A 7 12.69 -15.74 -14.76
N PHE A 8 11.74 -16.57 -15.20
CA PHE A 8 10.48 -16.11 -15.80
C PHE A 8 9.60 -15.36 -14.80
N PHE A 9 9.41 -15.91 -13.60
CA PHE A 9 8.69 -15.25 -12.52
C PHE A 9 9.31 -13.88 -12.18
N LEU A 10 10.63 -13.81 -12.01
CA LEU A 10 11.32 -12.56 -11.69
C LEU A 10 11.23 -11.54 -12.83
N ALA A 11 11.27 -11.96 -14.09
CA ALA A 11 11.08 -11.07 -15.23
C ALA A 11 9.68 -10.44 -15.24
N LEU A 12 8.64 -11.23 -14.96
CA LEU A 12 7.28 -10.71 -14.81
C LEU A 12 7.19 -9.69 -13.67
N VAL A 13 7.80 -9.99 -12.51
CA VAL A 13 7.77 -9.12 -11.33
C VAL A 13 8.56 -7.82 -11.55
N ARG A 14 9.73 -7.87 -12.19
CA ARG A 14 10.58 -6.69 -12.45
C ARG A 14 10.07 -5.80 -13.56
N THR A 15 9.06 -6.24 -14.31
CA THR A 15 8.54 -5.56 -15.51
C THR A 15 9.57 -5.41 -16.63
N ASP A 16 10.60 -6.24 -16.59
CA ASP A 16 11.57 -6.33 -17.68
C ASP A 16 10.84 -6.91 -18.90
N ARG A 17 10.58 -6.05 -19.90
CA ARG A 17 9.86 -6.40 -21.13
C ARG A 17 10.58 -7.45 -21.99
N THR A 18 11.80 -7.79 -21.63
CA THR A 18 12.72 -8.60 -22.42
C THR A 18 13.45 -9.58 -21.50
N ALA A 19 13.31 -10.89 -21.75
CA ALA A 19 14.44 -11.87 -21.77
C ALA A 19 14.19 -13.24 -21.14
N ALA A 20 13.13 -13.48 -20.36
CA ALA A 20 12.96 -14.81 -19.77
C ALA A 20 12.25 -15.78 -20.72
N ALA A 21 12.83 -16.97 -20.92
CA ALA A 21 12.23 -18.04 -21.70
C ALA A 21 10.88 -18.47 -21.10
N ARG A 22 9.89 -18.71 -21.97
CA ARG A 22 8.59 -19.26 -21.58
C ARG A 22 8.81 -20.55 -20.76
N PRO A 23 8.12 -20.73 -19.61
CA PRO A 23 8.21 -21.95 -18.82
C PRO A 23 7.56 -23.13 -19.57
N ALA A 24 7.97 -24.35 -19.24
CA ALA A 24 7.32 -25.54 -19.81
C ALA A 24 5.83 -25.58 -19.40
N ASP A 25 4.98 -26.21 -20.21
CA ASP A 25 3.53 -26.25 -19.92
C ASP A 25 3.22 -26.91 -18.55
N GLY A 26 4.07 -27.84 -18.10
CA GLY A 26 3.96 -28.46 -16.77
C GLY A 26 4.37 -27.56 -15.59
N ASP A 27 5.04 -26.43 -15.83
CA ASP A 27 5.50 -25.53 -14.76
C ASP A 27 4.48 -24.43 -14.40
N TRP A 28 3.44 -24.24 -15.20
CA TRP A 28 2.43 -23.21 -14.93
C TRP A 28 1.71 -23.35 -13.58
N PRO A 29 1.34 -24.55 -13.10
CA PRO A 29 0.80 -24.70 -11.75
C PRO A 29 1.79 -24.23 -10.67
N ARG A 30 3.09 -24.50 -10.85
CA ARG A 30 4.14 -24.02 -9.93
C ARG A 30 4.29 -22.50 -10.00
N LEU A 31 4.18 -21.90 -11.19
CA LEU A 31 4.18 -20.43 -11.35
C LEU A 31 3.03 -19.77 -10.60
N VAL A 32 1.81 -20.29 -10.77
CA VAL A 32 0.62 -19.76 -10.10
C VAL A 32 0.75 -19.91 -8.58
N ALA A 33 1.19 -21.07 -8.10
CA ALA A 33 1.41 -21.32 -6.67
C ALA A 33 2.48 -20.40 -6.09
N LEU A 34 3.62 -20.23 -6.78
CA LEU A 34 4.70 -19.33 -6.37
C LEU A 34 4.20 -17.88 -6.30
N ALA A 35 3.47 -17.42 -7.32
CA ALA A 35 2.96 -16.05 -7.33
C ALA A 35 1.91 -15.80 -6.24
N ALA A 36 1.10 -16.82 -5.91
CA ALA A 36 0.16 -16.76 -4.79
C ALA A 36 0.88 -16.70 -3.44
N ASP A 37 1.86 -17.58 -3.21
CA ASP A 37 2.68 -17.65 -1.99
C ASP A 37 3.43 -16.34 -1.72
N ARG A 38 3.86 -15.65 -2.78
CA ARG A 38 4.56 -14.36 -2.69
C ARG A 38 3.64 -13.14 -2.73
N ASP A 39 2.32 -13.33 -2.62
CA ASP A 39 1.30 -12.26 -2.64
C ASP A 39 1.33 -11.36 -3.90
N VAL A 40 1.85 -11.87 -5.03
CA VAL A 40 1.99 -11.14 -6.31
C VAL A 40 1.22 -11.80 -7.47
N LEU A 41 0.27 -12.69 -7.17
CA LEU A 41 -0.52 -13.36 -8.21
C LEU A 41 -1.32 -12.38 -9.08
N GLY A 42 -1.84 -11.30 -8.51
CA GLY A 42 -2.52 -10.24 -9.27
C GLY A 42 -1.60 -9.62 -10.32
N LEU A 43 -0.38 -9.25 -9.92
CA LEU A 43 0.66 -8.75 -10.81
C LEU A 43 0.98 -9.77 -11.92
N VAL A 44 1.27 -11.01 -11.56
CA VAL A 44 1.61 -12.06 -12.52
C VAL A 44 0.48 -12.29 -13.51
N ALA A 45 -0.78 -12.36 -13.03
CA ALA A 45 -1.95 -12.53 -13.87
C ALA A 45 -2.16 -11.35 -14.83
N THR A 46 -2.05 -10.10 -14.35
CA THR A 46 -2.15 -8.91 -15.19
C THR A 46 -1.07 -8.91 -16.27
N ARG A 47 0.18 -9.22 -15.92
CA ARG A 47 1.30 -9.21 -16.87
C ARG A 47 1.17 -10.30 -17.92
N ILE A 48 0.74 -11.50 -17.51
CA ILE A 48 0.50 -12.60 -18.45
C ILE A 48 -0.65 -12.28 -19.41
N ALA A 49 -1.74 -11.71 -18.90
CA ALA A 49 -2.89 -11.31 -19.72
C ALA A 49 -2.58 -10.17 -20.69
N ARG A 50 -1.69 -9.24 -20.31
CA ARG A 50 -1.35 -8.06 -21.11
C ARG A 50 -0.33 -8.37 -22.20
N ASP A 51 0.80 -8.96 -21.82
CA ASP A 51 1.99 -9.09 -22.69
C ASP A 51 2.65 -10.49 -22.63
N GLY A 52 2.10 -11.45 -21.88
CA GLY A 52 2.76 -12.72 -21.61
C GLY A 52 2.47 -13.84 -22.62
N PRO A 53 3.20 -14.96 -22.53
CA PRO A 53 2.91 -16.14 -23.33
C PRO A 53 1.57 -16.75 -22.92
N ALA A 54 0.83 -17.28 -23.91
CA ALA A 54 -0.45 -17.93 -23.67
C ALA A 54 -0.31 -19.15 -22.72
N PRO A 55 -0.93 -19.14 -21.53
CA PRO A 55 -0.93 -20.28 -20.62
C PRO A 55 -1.75 -21.46 -21.13
N PRO A 56 -1.47 -22.70 -20.66
CA PRO A 56 -2.39 -23.82 -20.80
C PRO A 56 -3.76 -23.53 -20.16
N PRO A 57 -4.87 -24.15 -20.63
CA PRO A 57 -6.24 -23.78 -20.24
C PRO A 57 -6.49 -23.72 -18.72
N ALA A 58 -5.96 -24.68 -17.96
CA ALA A 58 -6.13 -24.71 -16.51
C ALA A 58 -5.44 -23.52 -15.81
N ALA A 59 -4.25 -23.13 -16.28
CA ALA A 59 -3.53 -21.98 -15.77
C ALA A 59 -4.16 -20.65 -16.22
N ALA A 60 -4.68 -20.60 -17.45
CA ALA A 60 -5.46 -19.47 -17.96
C ALA A 60 -6.64 -19.16 -17.04
N ALA A 61 -7.48 -20.17 -16.75
CA ALA A 61 -8.63 -20.03 -15.86
C ALA A 61 -8.22 -19.59 -14.45
N ALA A 62 -7.12 -20.14 -13.90
CA ALA A 62 -6.64 -19.76 -12.58
C ALA A 62 -6.19 -18.28 -12.52
N LEU A 63 -5.47 -17.81 -13.54
CA LEU A 63 -5.01 -16.43 -13.65
C LEU A 63 -6.17 -15.44 -13.88
N GLU A 64 -7.14 -15.79 -14.74
CA GLU A 64 -8.35 -14.99 -14.97
C GLU A 64 -9.19 -14.85 -13.69
N HIS A 65 -9.37 -15.95 -12.95
CA HIS A 65 -10.03 -15.92 -11.66
C HIS A 65 -9.28 -15.03 -10.66
N ALA A 66 -7.93 -15.11 -10.62
CA ALA A 66 -7.12 -14.27 -9.76
C ALA A 66 -7.25 -12.78 -10.11
N LEU A 67 -7.18 -12.43 -11.39
CA LEU A 67 -7.34 -11.06 -11.86
C LEU A 67 -8.73 -10.50 -11.56
N THR A 68 -9.77 -11.31 -11.75
CA THR A 68 -11.15 -10.92 -11.41
C THR A 68 -11.30 -10.65 -9.92
N ARG A 69 -10.73 -11.50 -9.06
CA ARG A 69 -10.72 -11.27 -7.60
C ARG A 69 -9.94 -10.02 -7.22
N ALA A 70 -8.76 -9.82 -7.80
CA ALA A 70 -7.93 -8.65 -7.53
C ALA A 70 -8.64 -7.36 -7.91
N ARG A 71 -9.26 -7.29 -9.10
CA ARG A 71 -10.05 -6.14 -9.59
C ARG A 71 -11.25 -5.82 -8.69
N ARG A 72 -11.99 -6.84 -8.25
CA ARG A 72 -13.11 -6.64 -7.32
C ARG A 72 -12.61 -6.11 -5.97
N ARG A 73 -11.53 -6.67 -5.45
CA ARG A 73 -10.94 -6.29 -4.17
C ARG A 73 -10.42 -4.85 -4.20
N ILE A 74 -9.65 -4.47 -5.22
CA ILE A 74 -9.13 -3.09 -5.34
C ILE A 74 -10.26 -2.08 -5.49
N ALA A 75 -11.30 -2.38 -6.28
CA ALA A 75 -12.46 -1.50 -6.42
C ALA A 75 -13.20 -1.31 -5.09
N TRP A 76 -13.43 -2.41 -4.37
CA TRP A 76 -14.10 -2.40 -3.06
C TRP A 76 -13.30 -1.61 -2.01
N CYS A 77 -12.00 -1.93 -1.82
CA CYS A 77 -11.15 -1.20 -0.89
C CYS A 77 -11.05 0.29 -1.25
N SER A 78 -10.90 0.63 -2.54
CA SER A 78 -10.72 2.02 -2.97
C SER A 78 -11.98 2.87 -2.77
N LEU A 79 -13.16 2.29 -3.01
CA LEU A 79 -14.43 2.96 -2.75
C LEU A 79 -14.58 3.26 -1.25
N HIS A 80 -14.31 2.27 -0.41
CA HIS A 80 -14.47 2.42 1.03
C HIS A 80 -13.40 3.33 1.66
N ALA A 81 -12.17 3.31 1.13
CA ALA A 81 -11.13 4.26 1.52
C ALA A 81 -11.53 5.71 1.22
N ALA A 82 -12.08 5.98 0.03
CA ALA A 82 -12.58 7.32 -0.32
C ALA A 82 -13.70 7.77 0.64
N ARG A 83 -14.69 6.91 0.90
CA ARG A 83 -15.78 7.20 1.84
C ARG A 83 -15.30 7.47 3.27
N ALA A 84 -14.32 6.70 3.74
CA ALA A 84 -13.75 6.89 5.07
C ALA A 84 -13.00 8.23 5.17
N LEU A 85 -12.18 8.56 4.16
CA LEU A 85 -11.49 9.86 4.10
C LEU A 85 -12.47 11.03 4.01
N GLU A 86 -13.51 10.94 3.19
CA GLU A 86 -14.57 11.97 3.11
C GLU A 86 -15.29 12.15 4.46
N ALA A 87 -15.52 11.07 5.20
CA ALA A 87 -16.14 11.15 6.52
C ALA A 87 -15.25 11.86 7.55
N LEU A 88 -13.95 11.54 7.55
CA LEU A 88 -12.96 12.18 8.41
C LEU A 88 -12.79 13.68 8.04
N GLU A 89 -12.71 14.00 6.75
CA GLU A 89 -12.60 15.37 6.25
C GLU A 89 -13.81 16.22 6.67
N ARG A 90 -15.04 15.70 6.52
CA ARG A 90 -16.27 16.37 6.98
C ARG A 90 -16.30 16.62 8.50
N ALA A 91 -15.61 15.80 9.28
CA ALA A 91 -15.46 16.00 10.73
C ALA A 91 -14.29 16.93 11.11
N GLY A 92 -13.61 17.51 10.12
CA GLY A 92 -12.44 18.36 10.32
C GLY A 92 -11.19 17.59 10.74
N ILE A 93 -11.14 16.27 10.49
CA ILE A 93 -10.01 15.41 10.85
C ILE A 93 -9.12 15.25 9.63
N ALA A 94 -7.84 15.61 9.81
CA ALA A 94 -6.84 15.40 8.80
C ALA A 94 -6.50 13.91 8.66
N ALA A 95 -6.73 13.35 7.47
CA ALA A 95 -6.43 11.95 7.18
C ALA A 95 -5.83 11.76 5.78
N VAL A 96 -4.97 10.76 5.63
CA VAL A 96 -4.40 10.34 4.34
C VAL A 96 -4.36 8.83 4.20
N ALA A 97 -4.56 8.31 2.99
CA ALA A 97 -4.31 6.92 2.64
C ALA A 97 -2.81 6.66 2.53
N ILE A 98 -2.35 5.54 3.09
CA ILE A 98 -0.95 5.13 3.05
C ILE A 98 -0.82 3.70 2.49
N LYS A 99 0.42 3.22 2.36
CA LYS A 99 0.76 1.83 1.99
C LYS A 99 -0.05 1.31 0.79
N GLY A 100 -0.58 0.08 0.86
CA GLY A 100 -1.22 -0.57 -0.28
C GLY A 100 -2.36 0.25 -0.87
N THR A 101 -3.15 0.91 -0.02
CA THR A 101 -4.35 1.68 -0.40
C THR A 101 -4.06 2.76 -1.44
N VAL A 102 -2.92 3.43 -1.31
CA VAL A 102 -2.47 4.46 -2.26
C VAL A 102 -1.48 3.91 -3.29
N LEU A 103 -0.55 3.02 -2.90
CA LEU A 103 0.49 2.50 -3.79
C LEU A 103 -0.09 1.78 -5.00
N ALA A 104 -1.18 1.02 -4.84
CA ALA A 104 -1.85 0.35 -5.94
C ALA A 104 -2.22 1.30 -7.09
N HIS A 105 -2.53 2.55 -6.78
CA HIS A 105 -2.93 3.55 -7.78
C HIS A 105 -1.80 4.49 -8.18
N LEU A 106 -0.83 4.69 -7.30
CA LEU A 106 0.28 5.61 -7.50
C LEU A 106 1.42 4.97 -8.32
N VAL A 107 1.80 3.72 -8.00
CA VAL A 107 3.04 3.11 -8.51
C VAL A 107 2.88 1.87 -9.38
N TYR A 108 1.65 1.37 -9.55
CA TYR A 108 1.35 0.27 -10.47
C TYR A 108 0.69 0.77 -11.76
N ASP A 109 0.81 0.00 -12.85
CA ASP A 109 0.21 0.36 -14.15
C ASP A 109 -1.29 0.01 -14.17
N ASP A 110 -1.65 -1.13 -13.58
CA ASP A 110 -3.03 -1.54 -13.30
C ASP A 110 -3.15 -1.74 -11.77
N PRO A 111 -4.09 -1.08 -11.08
CA PRO A 111 -4.27 -1.23 -9.64
C PRO A 111 -4.50 -2.68 -9.17
N ALA A 112 -4.99 -3.56 -10.04
CA ALA A 112 -5.16 -4.98 -9.74
C ALA A 112 -3.83 -5.75 -9.64
N GLU A 113 -2.72 -5.17 -10.10
CA GLU A 113 -1.38 -5.75 -9.88
C GLU A 113 -1.03 -5.82 -8.38
N ARG A 114 -1.53 -4.86 -7.60
CA ARG A 114 -1.26 -4.78 -6.17
C ARG A 114 -2.48 -5.21 -5.35
N SER A 115 -2.56 -6.50 -5.07
CA SER A 115 -3.59 -7.06 -4.20
C SER A 115 -3.65 -6.35 -2.84
N LEU A 116 -4.82 -5.81 -2.50
CA LEU A 116 -5.13 -5.23 -1.19
C LEU A 116 -5.81 -6.24 -0.28
N ARG A 117 -5.52 -6.17 1.03
CA ARG A 117 -6.22 -6.94 2.06
C ARG A 117 -7.13 -6.03 2.90
N ASP A 118 -6.69 -4.81 3.07
CA ASP A 118 -7.17 -3.80 4.01
C ASP A 118 -7.16 -2.40 3.35
N VAL A 119 -7.69 -1.45 4.08
CA VAL A 119 -7.56 -0.01 3.87
C VAL A 119 -6.64 0.54 4.95
N ASP A 120 -5.59 1.26 4.57
CA ASP A 120 -4.65 1.89 5.50
C ASP A 120 -4.84 3.40 5.49
N LEU A 121 -5.28 3.96 6.62
CA LEU A 121 -5.41 5.41 6.80
C LEU A 121 -4.49 5.88 7.91
N LEU A 122 -3.93 7.09 7.77
CA LEU A 122 -3.13 7.77 8.78
C LEU A 122 -3.87 9.02 9.26
N VAL A 123 -3.93 9.22 10.57
CA VAL A 123 -4.42 10.43 11.24
C VAL A 123 -3.40 10.93 12.26
N ALA A 124 -3.57 12.14 12.77
CA ALA A 124 -2.73 12.64 13.86
C ALA A 124 -3.00 11.86 15.16
N PRO A 125 -1.99 11.59 16.00
CA PRO A 125 -2.19 10.93 17.30
C PRO A 125 -3.27 11.57 18.18
N ALA A 126 -3.39 12.90 18.13
CA ALA A 126 -4.38 13.65 18.89
C ALA A 126 -5.82 13.45 18.40
N ASP A 127 -6.01 13.04 17.13
CA ASP A 127 -7.32 12.88 16.52
C ASP A 127 -7.83 11.43 16.53
N VAL A 128 -7.05 10.46 17.01
CA VAL A 128 -7.40 9.04 16.91
C VAL A 128 -8.75 8.73 17.55
N ASP A 129 -9.04 9.25 18.75
CA ASP A 129 -10.32 8.99 19.42
C ASP A 129 -11.50 9.52 18.60
N ARG A 130 -11.40 10.76 18.11
CA ARG A 130 -12.41 11.37 17.23
C ARG A 130 -12.54 10.62 15.90
N ALA A 131 -11.43 10.14 15.34
CA ALA A 131 -11.42 9.39 14.10
C ALA A 131 -12.13 8.03 14.27
N LEU A 132 -11.92 7.34 15.38
CA LEU A 132 -12.64 6.11 15.71
C LEU A 132 -14.15 6.33 15.85
N GLU A 133 -14.57 7.41 16.51
CA GLU A 133 -15.99 7.78 16.61
C GLU A 133 -16.62 8.04 15.24
N VAL A 134 -15.94 8.80 14.38
CA VAL A 134 -16.40 9.07 13.00
C VAL A 134 -16.48 7.79 12.17
N LEU A 135 -15.46 6.94 12.24
CA LEU A 135 -15.41 5.67 11.52
C LEU A 135 -16.48 4.68 12.01
N ALA A 136 -16.79 4.69 13.31
CA ALA A 136 -17.94 3.95 13.86
C ALA A 136 -19.27 4.44 13.30
N GLY A 137 -19.42 5.75 13.08
CA GLY A 137 -20.59 6.33 12.42
C GLY A 137 -20.79 5.89 10.96
N VAL A 138 -19.73 5.44 10.28
CA VAL A 138 -19.79 4.90 8.91
C VAL A 138 -19.61 3.39 8.83
N GLY A 139 -19.63 2.69 9.98
CA GLY A 139 -19.78 1.24 10.07
C GLY A 139 -18.53 0.46 10.51
N TRP A 140 -17.37 1.09 10.69
CA TRP A 140 -16.16 0.42 11.18
C TRP A 140 -16.05 0.45 12.70
N ARG A 141 -15.73 -0.67 13.33
CA ARG A 141 -15.56 -0.80 14.77
C ARG A 141 -14.23 -1.49 15.09
N PRO A 142 -13.54 -1.10 16.18
CA PRO A 142 -12.32 -1.78 16.61
C PRO A 142 -12.59 -3.26 16.92
N VAL A 143 -11.72 -4.16 16.42
CA VAL A 143 -11.89 -5.62 16.60
C VAL A 143 -11.82 -5.98 18.09
N THR A 144 -10.83 -5.49 18.83
CA THR A 144 -10.81 -5.46 20.30
C THR A 144 -9.63 -4.57 20.74
N VAL A 145 -9.88 -3.49 21.50
CA VAL A 145 -8.80 -2.72 22.13
C VAL A 145 -9.16 -2.40 23.59
N PRO A 146 -8.88 -3.30 24.55
CA PRO A 146 -8.99 -2.93 25.96
C PRO A 146 -7.98 -1.81 26.24
N ALA A 147 -8.44 -0.69 26.80
CA ALA A 147 -7.62 0.46 27.16
C ALA A 147 -6.74 1.01 26.02
N LEU A 148 -7.38 1.62 25.01
CA LEU A 148 -6.71 2.24 23.85
C LEU A 148 -5.52 3.14 24.22
N ALA A 149 -5.55 3.82 25.36
CA ALA A 149 -4.41 4.59 25.88
C ALA A 149 -3.16 3.74 26.15
N LEU A 150 -3.31 2.57 26.79
CA LEU A 150 -2.20 1.62 27.00
C LEU A 150 -1.77 1.00 25.68
N TYR A 151 -2.73 0.68 24.81
CA TYR A 151 -2.43 0.13 23.48
C TYR A 151 -1.56 1.10 22.65
N ARG A 152 -1.86 2.40 22.66
CA ARG A 152 -1.06 3.42 21.97
C ARG A 152 0.38 3.55 22.46
N GLN A 153 0.68 3.11 23.69
CA GLN A 153 2.06 3.14 24.22
C GLN A 153 2.97 2.09 23.57
N HIS A 154 2.39 1.07 22.92
CA HIS A 154 3.12 -0.05 22.32
C HIS A 154 2.79 -0.27 20.84
N HIS A 155 1.74 0.38 20.33
CA HIS A 155 1.24 0.20 18.98
C HIS A 155 1.16 1.53 18.21
N PHE A 156 1.00 1.41 16.88
CA PHE A 156 0.98 2.55 15.95
C PHE A 156 -0.28 2.59 15.07
N HIS A 157 -1.15 1.58 15.19
CA HIS A 157 -2.42 1.48 14.48
C HIS A 157 -3.42 0.61 15.23
N ALA A 158 -4.71 0.74 14.89
CA ALA A 158 -5.77 -0.15 15.32
C ALA A 158 -6.46 -0.78 14.10
N VAL A 159 -6.82 -2.06 14.20
CA VAL A 159 -7.60 -2.77 13.17
C VAL A 159 -9.09 -2.59 13.46
N LEU A 160 -9.82 -2.11 12.46
CA LEU A 160 -11.26 -1.93 12.48
C LEU A 160 -11.93 -2.87 11.47
N GLU A 161 -13.07 -3.42 11.84
CA GLU A 161 -13.91 -4.27 11.01
C GLU A 161 -15.33 -3.72 10.94
N GLY A 162 -16.06 -4.07 9.88
CA GLY A 162 -17.46 -3.72 9.74
C GLY A 162 -18.13 -4.65 8.75
N ASP A 163 -19.45 -4.83 8.90
CA ASP A 163 -20.20 -5.72 8.02
C ASP A 163 -20.20 -5.19 6.58
N GLY A 164 -19.78 -6.04 5.64
CA GLY A 164 -19.60 -5.66 4.23
C GLY A 164 -18.50 -4.63 3.96
N LEU A 165 -17.65 -4.30 4.93
CA LEU A 165 -16.54 -3.33 4.79
C LEU A 165 -15.18 -4.02 4.72
N PRO A 166 -14.18 -3.47 4.01
CA PRO A 166 -12.81 -3.93 4.13
C PRO A 166 -12.30 -3.71 5.55
N PRO A 167 -11.44 -4.60 6.07
CA PRO A 167 -10.64 -4.29 7.24
C PRO A 167 -9.94 -2.94 7.03
N LEU A 168 -9.95 -2.10 8.05
CA LEU A 168 -9.32 -0.79 8.02
C LEU A 168 -8.27 -0.73 9.13
N GLU A 169 -7.02 -0.52 8.76
CA GLU A 169 -5.96 -0.17 9.70
C GLU A 169 -5.92 1.36 9.86
N LEU A 170 -6.31 1.85 11.04
CA LEU A 170 -6.21 3.26 11.40
C LEU A 170 -4.87 3.50 12.10
N HIS A 171 -3.92 4.07 11.38
CA HIS A 171 -2.58 4.42 11.84
C HIS A 171 -2.57 5.81 12.48
N TRP A 172 -1.77 5.97 13.54
CA TRP A 172 -1.39 7.28 14.11
C TRP A 172 0.11 7.53 14.10
N ALA A 173 0.88 6.48 13.82
CA ALA A 173 2.30 6.54 13.54
C ALA A 173 2.63 5.48 12.49
N LEU A 174 3.81 5.57 11.88
CA LEU A 174 4.26 4.62 10.87
C LEU A 174 5.24 3.58 11.44
N THR A 175 5.69 3.84 12.66
CA THR A 175 6.64 3.02 13.42
C THR A 175 6.14 2.83 14.84
N ARG A 176 6.52 1.72 15.48
CA ARG A 176 6.28 1.51 16.91
C ARG A 176 7.15 2.46 17.73
N PRO A 177 6.75 2.80 18.97
CA PRO A 177 7.54 3.66 19.84
C PRO A 177 8.98 3.20 20.10
N ASP A 178 9.22 1.88 20.05
CA ASP A 178 10.49 1.18 20.28
C ASP A 178 11.27 0.84 19.00
N ASP A 179 10.73 1.17 17.82
CA ASP A 179 11.49 1.00 16.58
C ASP A 179 12.72 1.95 16.55
N PRO A 180 13.83 1.54 15.92
CA PRO A 180 15.05 2.36 15.86
C PRO A 180 14.90 3.61 14.98
N GLN A 181 13.83 3.70 14.19
CA GLN A 181 13.49 4.82 13.32
C GLN A 181 12.13 5.42 13.70
N ARG A 182 12.01 6.74 13.58
CA ARG A 182 10.76 7.47 13.77
C ARG A 182 10.41 8.23 12.52
N LEU A 183 9.21 7.95 12.00
CA LEU A 183 8.63 8.71 10.90
C LEU A 183 7.34 9.36 11.40
N GLU A 184 7.35 10.69 11.49
CA GLU A 184 6.27 11.44 12.11
C GLU A 184 5.06 11.57 11.18
N ALA A 185 3.87 11.24 11.70
CA ALA A 185 2.63 11.37 10.96
C ALA A 185 2.34 12.83 10.52
N ALA A 186 2.78 13.81 11.32
CA ALA A 186 2.51 15.22 11.08
C ALA A 186 3.04 15.70 9.72
N GLY A 187 4.27 15.31 9.33
CA GLY A 187 4.84 15.67 8.04
C GLY A 187 4.04 15.13 6.85
N LEU A 188 3.58 13.87 6.95
CA LEU A 188 2.79 13.23 5.90
C LEU A 188 1.37 13.82 5.79
N LEU A 189 0.80 14.28 6.91
CA LEU A 189 -0.52 14.89 6.96
C LEU A 189 -0.50 16.34 6.45
N ALA A 190 0.57 17.08 6.74
CA ALA A 190 0.76 18.46 6.31
C ALA A 190 0.99 18.57 4.80
N GLU A 191 1.82 17.68 4.26
CA GLU A 191 2.16 17.63 2.83
C GLU A 191 1.33 16.58 2.09
N ARG A 192 0.01 16.70 2.19
CA ARG A 192 -0.93 15.79 1.52
C ARG A 192 -1.45 16.35 0.19
N GLU A 193 -1.68 15.46 -0.76
CA GLU A 193 -2.16 15.78 -2.11
C GLU A 193 -3.42 14.99 -2.46
N GLU A 194 -4.16 15.49 -3.46
CA GLU A 194 -5.29 14.74 -4.03
C GLU A 194 -4.78 13.71 -5.04
N LEU A 195 -5.18 12.46 -4.87
CA LEU A 195 -5.07 11.44 -5.90
C LEU A 195 -6.45 11.18 -6.49
N VAL A 196 -6.73 11.72 -7.67
CA VAL A 196 -8.01 11.56 -8.39
C VAL A 196 -8.03 10.21 -9.11
N ARG A 197 -9.11 9.44 -8.91
CA ARG A 197 -9.29 8.11 -9.52
C ARG A 197 -10.75 7.88 -9.89
N PRO A 198 -11.06 6.87 -10.73
CA PRO A 198 -12.45 6.53 -11.07
C PRO A 198 -13.32 6.17 -9.84
N SER A 199 -12.73 5.66 -8.77
CA SER A 199 -13.43 5.26 -7.55
C SER A 199 -13.62 6.40 -6.52
N GLY A 200 -13.31 7.65 -6.90
CA GLY A 200 -13.28 8.81 -6.02
C GLY A 200 -11.86 9.31 -5.73
N THR A 201 -11.76 10.41 -4.99
CA THR A 201 -10.49 11.04 -4.62
C THR A 201 -9.94 10.40 -3.33
N LEU A 202 -8.62 10.21 -3.23
CA LEU A 202 -7.96 9.97 -1.93
C LEU A 202 -7.11 11.18 -1.60
N ARG A 203 -6.96 11.43 -0.31
CA ARG A 203 -5.85 12.19 0.24
C ARG A 203 -4.69 11.24 0.42
N ALA A 204 -3.50 11.61 -0.03
CA ALA A 204 -2.29 10.82 0.15
C ALA A 204 -1.13 11.74 0.57
N PRO A 205 -0.11 11.25 1.28
CA PRO A 205 1.18 11.94 1.35
C PRO A 205 1.70 12.25 -0.06
N ARG A 206 2.63 13.20 -0.15
CA ARG A 206 3.42 13.38 -1.37
C ARG A 206 4.11 12.10 -1.84
N PRO A 207 4.33 11.94 -3.16
CA PRO A 207 4.96 10.76 -3.74
C PRO A 207 6.19 10.27 -2.98
N GLU A 208 7.11 11.17 -2.61
CA GLU A 208 8.42 10.84 -2.03
C GLU A 208 8.31 10.31 -0.60
N ALA A 209 7.29 10.75 0.15
CA ALA A 209 7.02 10.22 1.48
C ALA A 209 6.66 8.73 1.45
N HIS A 210 6.11 8.23 0.34
CA HIS A 210 5.80 6.80 0.20
C HIS A 210 7.05 5.91 0.18
N VAL A 211 8.19 6.41 -0.30
CA VAL A 211 9.48 5.69 -0.22
C VAL A 211 9.84 5.45 1.24
N LEU A 212 9.75 6.50 2.06
CA LEU A 212 10.06 6.43 3.50
C LEU A 212 9.09 5.50 4.24
N VAL A 213 7.79 5.56 3.93
CA VAL A 213 6.78 4.66 4.52
C VAL A 213 7.08 3.21 4.19
N ALA A 214 7.34 2.90 2.92
CA ALA A 214 7.62 1.53 2.47
C ALA A 214 8.93 1.00 3.07
N ALA A 215 9.97 1.82 3.15
CA ALA A 215 11.24 1.46 3.77
C ALA A 215 11.10 1.20 5.27
N ALA A 216 10.41 2.09 5.99
CA ALA A 216 10.17 1.94 7.43
C ALA A 216 9.36 0.66 7.75
N SER A 217 8.36 0.34 6.93
CA SER A 217 7.60 -0.92 7.06
C SER A 217 8.49 -2.13 6.79
N SER A 218 9.31 -2.10 5.74
CA SER A 218 10.15 -3.25 5.34
C SER A 218 11.30 -3.51 6.31
N LEU A 219 11.84 -2.46 6.94
CA LEU A 219 12.91 -2.59 7.94
C LEU A 219 12.46 -3.39 9.16
N ARG A 220 11.19 -3.23 9.60
CA ARG A 220 10.60 -4.01 10.69
C ARG A 220 10.64 -5.51 10.42
N ASP A 221 10.35 -5.88 9.18
CA ASP A 221 10.26 -7.29 8.75
C ASP A 221 11.60 -7.78 8.17
N GLY A 222 12.68 -7.00 8.31
CA GLY A 222 14.02 -7.36 7.84
C GLY A 222 14.11 -7.56 6.33
N PHE A 223 13.23 -6.91 5.54
CA PHE A 223 13.14 -7.07 4.09
C PHE A 223 12.86 -8.52 3.63
N THR A 224 12.19 -9.33 4.46
CA THR A 224 11.93 -10.75 4.16
C THR A 224 10.68 -10.97 3.31
N GLU A 225 9.74 -10.03 3.34
CA GLU A 225 8.47 -10.12 2.63
C GLU A 225 8.60 -9.69 1.16
N PHE A 226 8.13 -10.54 0.24
CA PHE A 226 8.34 -10.31 -1.19
C PHE A 226 7.51 -9.15 -1.74
N LYS A 227 6.24 -9.03 -1.34
CA LYS A 227 5.36 -7.97 -1.86
C LYS A 227 5.84 -6.55 -1.52
N PRO A 228 6.25 -6.23 -0.27
CA PRO A 228 6.86 -4.93 0.04
C PRO A 228 8.14 -4.63 -0.75
N LEU A 229 8.96 -5.64 -1.09
CA LEU A 229 10.10 -5.44 -1.97
C LEU A 229 9.69 -5.04 -3.39
N VAL A 230 8.59 -5.58 -3.89
CA VAL A 230 8.02 -5.14 -5.18
C VAL A 230 7.50 -3.70 -5.08
N ASP A 231 6.83 -3.33 -3.97
CA ASP A 231 6.40 -1.95 -3.74
C ASP A 231 7.60 -0.98 -3.78
N LEU A 232 8.71 -1.33 -3.11
CA LEU A 232 9.95 -0.56 -3.12
C LEU A 232 10.57 -0.46 -4.52
N ASP A 233 10.61 -1.54 -5.30
CA ASP A 233 11.08 -1.50 -6.70
C ASP A 233 10.22 -0.55 -7.55
N ARG A 234 8.89 -0.56 -7.38
CA ARG A 234 7.99 0.34 -8.12
C ARG A 234 8.16 1.79 -7.73
N LEU A 235 8.29 2.06 -6.43
CA LEU A 235 8.57 3.40 -5.91
C LEU A 235 9.89 3.93 -6.47
N ALA A 236 10.97 3.14 -6.38
CA ALA A 236 12.30 3.53 -6.86
C ALA A 236 12.38 3.78 -8.38
N ARG A 237 11.48 3.21 -9.17
CA ARG A 237 11.40 3.44 -10.63
C ARG A 237 10.56 4.64 -11.04
N ARG A 238 9.68 5.12 -10.15
CA ARG A 238 8.74 6.22 -10.45
C ARG A 238 9.04 7.50 -9.69
N ILE A 239 9.85 7.44 -8.64
CA ILE A 239 10.23 8.60 -7.83
C ILE A 239 11.73 8.81 -8.04
N GLU A 240 12.07 10.00 -8.55
CA GLU A 240 13.47 10.39 -8.71
C GLU A 240 14.06 10.76 -7.35
N VAL A 241 15.33 10.40 -7.15
CA VAL A 241 16.03 10.71 -5.88
C VAL A 241 16.09 12.22 -5.61
N SER A 242 16.12 13.03 -6.68
CA SER A 242 16.11 14.50 -6.58
C SER A 242 14.84 15.07 -5.96
N ASP A 243 13.74 14.31 -5.97
CA ASP A 243 12.46 14.76 -5.46
C ASP A 243 12.37 14.54 -3.94
N ILE A 244 13.18 13.61 -3.39
CA ILE A 244 13.18 13.26 -1.97
C ILE A 244 13.71 14.44 -1.15
N ARG A 245 12.84 14.99 -0.31
CA ARG A 245 13.19 16.06 0.64
C ARG A 245 13.40 15.50 2.03
N PHE A 246 14.47 15.93 2.69
CA PHE A 246 14.70 15.59 4.10
C PHE A 246 14.06 16.64 5.00
N PRO A 247 13.51 16.26 6.17
CA PRO A 247 12.92 17.19 7.12
C PRO A 247 13.88 18.32 7.57
N SER A 248 15.20 18.12 7.45
CA SER A 248 16.22 19.13 7.75
C SER A 248 16.16 20.38 6.85
N ASP A 249 15.52 20.31 5.68
CA ASP A 249 15.44 21.44 4.76
C ASP A 249 14.42 22.51 5.20
N GLN A 250 13.57 22.21 6.20
CA GLN A 250 12.63 23.18 6.76
C GLN A 250 13.19 23.98 7.95
N VAL A 251 14.34 23.58 8.53
CA VAL A 251 14.91 24.28 9.70
C VAL A 251 15.67 25.56 9.31
N GLN A 252 16.16 25.66 8.07
CA GLN A 252 16.92 26.84 7.63
C GLN A 252 16.06 28.00 7.10
N ALA A 253 14.79 27.76 6.75
CA ALA A 253 13.92 28.82 6.24
C ALA A 253 13.33 29.72 7.36
N SER A 254 13.27 29.22 8.60
CA SER A 254 12.69 29.97 9.73
C SER A 254 13.70 30.83 10.50
N GLN A 255 15.00 30.68 10.27
CA GLN A 255 16.04 31.45 10.96
C GLN A 255 16.49 32.71 10.18
N GLY A 256 15.90 32.98 9.02
CA GLY A 256 16.30 34.10 8.14
C GLY A 256 15.41 35.35 8.18
N GLN A 257 14.33 35.38 8.99
CA GLN A 257 13.38 36.51 9.02
C GLN A 257 13.31 37.29 10.34
N GLU A 258 14.18 37.00 11.32
CA GLU A 258 14.30 37.79 12.55
C GLU A 258 15.64 38.55 12.63
N THR A 259 16.01 39.28 11.57
CA THR A 259 16.86 40.49 11.70
C THR A 259 16.73 41.33 10.44
N SER A 260 15.79 42.28 10.43
CA SER A 260 16.04 43.62 9.90
C SER A 260 14.96 44.61 10.33
#